data_AF-A0AAI9PD24-F1
#
_entry.id   AF-A0AAI9PD24-F1
#
_cell.length_a   1.000
_cell.length_b   1.000
_cell.length_c   1.000
_cell.angle_alpha   90.00
_cell.angle_beta   90.00
_cell.angle_gamma   90.00
#
_symmetry.space_group_name_H-M   'P 1'
#
loop_
_entity.id
_entity.type
_entity.pdbx_description
1 polymer ?
#
loop_
_entity_poly.entity_id
_entity_poly.type
_entity_poly.pdbx_seq_one_letter_code
_entity_poly.pdbx_strand_id
1 'polypeptide(L)'
;MIMVREGIKRAIGIVGSQKKLADALGVSQPTVWRWLHGKKKPSIDSVKTIEKVTAGTVTCEELRPDVDWEYLRGTDRTHPEHQLSQLSPAPVIGK
;
A
#
# COMPACT_ATOMS: atom_id res chain seq x y z
N MET A 1 -3.29 2.93 -19.13
CA MET A 1 -3.84 2.62 -17.79
C MET A 1 -3.40 1.21 -17.43
N ILE A 2 -2.30 1.07 -16.68
CA ILE A 2 -1.79 -0.25 -16.27
C ILE A 2 -2.76 -0.80 -15.21
N MET A 3 -3.26 -2.02 -15.42
CA MET A 3 -4.13 -2.66 -14.44
C MET A 3 -3.27 -3.16 -13.26
N VAL A 4 -3.73 -2.99 -12.02
CA VAL A 4 -3.08 -3.47 -10.76
C VAL A 4 -2.54 -4.91 -10.88
N ARG A 5 -3.24 -5.76 -11.64
CA ARG A 5 -2.86 -7.15 -11.92
C ARG A 5 -1.51 -7.26 -12.64
N GLU A 6 -1.23 -6.37 -13.58
CA GLU A 6 0.02 -6.34 -14.34
C GLU A 6 1.20 -5.96 -13.43
N GLY A 7 0.99 -5.06 -12.47
CA GLY A 7 2.02 -4.74 -11.47
C GLY A 7 2.41 -5.95 -10.62
N ILE A 8 1.42 -6.75 -10.17
CA ILE A 8 1.69 -8.01 -9.46
C ILE A 8 2.41 -9.01 -10.37
N LYS A 9 1.99 -9.14 -11.62
CA LYS A 9 2.63 -10.04 -12.60
C LYS A 9 4.10 -9.66 -12.85
N ARG A 10 4.39 -8.37 -13.00
CA ARG A 10 5.74 -7.83 -13.15
C ARG A 10 6.58 -8.07 -11.90
N ALA A 11 6.04 -7.81 -10.71
CA ALA A 11 6.73 -8.09 -9.45
C ALA A 11 7.09 -9.59 -9.33
N ILE A 12 6.19 -10.49 -9.71
CA ILE A 12 6.47 -11.93 -9.76
C ILE A 12 7.61 -12.23 -10.75
N GLY A 13 7.63 -11.60 -11.92
CA GLY A 13 8.70 -11.77 -12.91
C GLY A 13 10.07 -11.31 -12.43
N ILE A 14 10.13 -10.17 -11.73
CA ILE A 14 11.37 -9.61 -11.17
C ILE A 14 11.92 -10.49 -10.04
N VAL A 15 11.05 -10.91 -9.12
CA VAL A 15 11.44 -11.76 -7.97
C VAL A 15 11.64 -13.23 -8.39
N GLY A 16 11.02 -13.63 -9.49
CA GLY A 16 11.21 -14.91 -10.18
C GLY A 16 10.07 -15.92 -10.01
N SER A 17 9.28 -15.87 -8.93
CA SER A 17 8.09 -16.72 -8.79
C SER A 17 7.10 -16.20 -7.74
N GLN A 18 5.85 -16.69 -7.79
CA GLN A 18 4.84 -16.36 -6.77
C GLN A 18 5.25 -16.83 -5.37
N LYS A 19 5.95 -17.98 -5.28
CA LYS A 19 6.44 -18.51 -4.01
C LYS A 19 7.55 -17.61 -3.43
N LYS A 20 8.53 -17.23 -4.24
CA LYS A 20 9.61 -16.32 -3.81
C LYS A 20 9.08 -14.97 -3.38
N LEU A 21 8.10 -14.42 -4.12
CA LEU A 21 7.44 -13.18 -3.73
C LEU A 21 6.68 -13.34 -2.40
N ALA A 22 5.96 -14.45 -2.22
CA ALA A 22 5.29 -14.76 -0.97
C ALA A 22 6.25 -14.86 0.22
N ASP A 23 7.39 -15.54 0.06
CA ASP A 23 8.44 -15.67 1.08
C ASP A 23 9.03 -14.30 1.45
N ALA A 24 9.34 -13.46 0.47
CA ALA A 24 9.82 -12.09 0.70
C ALA A 24 8.82 -11.20 1.45
N LEU A 25 7.53 -11.52 1.34
CA LEU A 25 6.43 -10.78 1.95
C LEU A 25 5.93 -11.38 3.27
N GLY A 26 6.42 -12.56 3.66
CA GLY A 26 5.91 -13.29 4.82
C GLY A 26 4.44 -13.71 4.69
N VAL A 27 3.95 -13.92 3.46
CA VAL A 27 2.57 -14.38 3.20
C VAL A 27 2.57 -15.75 2.52
N SER A 28 1.40 -16.36 2.38
CA SER A 28 1.26 -17.61 1.63
C SER A 28 1.22 -17.39 0.10
N GLN A 29 1.74 -18.32 -0.69
CA GLN A 29 1.67 -18.25 -2.16
C GLN A 29 0.23 -18.11 -2.72
N PRO A 30 -0.81 -18.77 -2.16
CA PRO A 30 -2.20 -18.55 -2.58
C PRO A 30 -2.68 -17.11 -2.35
N THR A 31 -2.06 -16.37 -1.42
CA THR A 31 -2.33 -14.94 -1.23
C THR A 31 -1.83 -14.13 -2.42
N VAL A 32 -0.62 -14.41 -2.91
CA VAL A 32 -0.08 -13.80 -4.12
C VAL A 32 -0.92 -14.15 -5.35
N TRP A 33 -1.35 -15.40 -5.47
CA TRP A 33 -2.26 -15.83 -6.53
C TRP A 33 -3.57 -15.03 -6.53
N ARG A 34 -4.19 -14.83 -5.35
CA ARG A 34 -5.40 -14.01 -5.23
C ARG A 34 -5.18 -12.57 -5.67
N TRP A 35 -4.01 -11.98 -5.43
CA TRP A 35 -3.68 -10.63 -5.92
C TRP A 35 -3.54 -10.61 -7.43
N LEU A 36 -2.80 -11.56 -8.01
CA LEU A 36 -2.60 -11.67 -9.45
C LEU A 36 -3.94 -11.79 -10.20
N HIS A 37 -4.88 -12.54 -9.65
CA HIS A 37 -6.22 -12.74 -10.22
C HIS A 37 -7.27 -11.71 -9.76
N GLY A 38 -6.87 -10.68 -9.01
CA GLY A 38 -7.76 -9.60 -8.57
C GLY A 38 -8.86 -10.06 -7.58
N LYS A 39 -8.69 -11.22 -6.95
CA LYS A 39 -9.61 -11.76 -5.93
C LYS A 39 -9.42 -11.09 -4.56
N LYS A 40 -8.27 -10.47 -4.32
CA LYS A 40 -7.95 -9.70 -3.11
C LYS A 40 -6.98 -8.57 -3.47
N LYS A 41 -7.00 -7.48 -2.71
CA LYS A 41 -5.98 -6.42 -2.79
C LYS A 41 -4.81 -6.70 -1.84
N PRO A 42 -3.56 -6.36 -2.20
CA PRO A 42 -2.45 -6.39 -1.27
C PRO A 42 -2.62 -5.34 -0.16
N SER A 43 -2.13 -5.67 1.04
CA SER A 43 -2.08 -4.74 2.18
C SER A 43 -1.02 -3.65 1.94
N ILE A 44 -1.10 -2.54 2.68
CA ILE A 44 -0.15 -1.43 2.58
C ILE A 44 1.29 -1.90 2.81
N ASP A 45 1.53 -2.71 3.84
CA ASP A 45 2.86 -3.28 4.13
C ASP A 45 3.37 -4.16 3.00
N SER A 46 2.50 -5.00 2.43
CA SER A 46 2.86 -5.84 1.29
C SER A 46 3.23 -5.00 0.08
N VAL A 47 2.49 -3.92 -0.19
CA VAL A 47 2.77 -3.01 -1.30
C VAL A 47 4.11 -2.29 -1.12
N LYS A 48 4.39 -1.77 0.08
CA LYS A 48 5.69 -1.17 0.42
C LYS A 48 6.84 -2.17 0.23
N THR A 49 6.67 -3.41 0.68
CA THR A 49 7.70 -4.44 0.51
C THR A 49 7.85 -4.84 -0.96
N ILE A 50 6.78 -4.94 -1.74
CA ILE A 50 6.85 -5.19 -3.19
C ILE A 50 7.68 -4.12 -3.90
N GLU A 51 7.44 -2.83 -3.60
CA GLU A 51 8.22 -1.74 -4.19
C GLU A 51 9.71 -1.87 -3.85
N LYS A 52 10.04 -2.20 -2.60
CA LYS A 52 11.43 -2.43 -2.16
C LYS A 52 12.09 -3.60 -2.89
N VAL A 53 11.46 -4.77 -2.92
CA VAL A 53 12.05 -5.97 -3.55
C VAL A 53 12.08 -5.91 -5.08
N THR A 54 11.33 -4.98 -5.68
CA THR A 54 11.37 -4.69 -7.12
C THR A 54 12.24 -3.46 -7.46
N ALA A 55 12.97 -2.92 -6.48
CA ALA A 55 13.81 -1.74 -6.63
C ALA A 55 13.07 -0.54 -7.26
N GLY A 56 11.80 -0.34 -6.91
CA GLY A 56 10.95 0.74 -7.43
C GLY A 56 10.40 0.52 -8.84
N THR A 57 10.67 -0.63 -9.48
CA THR A 57 10.13 -0.95 -10.82
C THR A 57 8.60 -1.12 -10.81
N VAL A 58 8.05 -1.58 -9.69
CA VAL A 58 6.61 -1.64 -9.41
C VAL A 58 6.34 -0.74 -8.22
N THR A 59 5.63 0.36 -8.43
CA THR A 59 5.39 1.37 -7.40
C THR A 59 4.16 1.07 -6.55
N CYS A 60 4.11 1.66 -5.37
CA CYS A 60 2.97 1.54 -4.48
C CYS A 60 1.66 2.05 -5.12
N GLU A 61 1.77 3.14 -5.88
CA GLU A 61 0.68 3.79 -6.62
C GLU A 61 0.10 2.89 -7.72
N GLU A 62 0.93 2.06 -8.37
CA GLU A 62 0.48 1.08 -9.37
C GLU A 62 -0.32 -0.06 -8.72
N LEU A 63 0.06 -0.50 -7.52
CA LEU A 63 -0.58 -1.64 -6.84
C LEU A 63 -1.83 -1.25 -6.06
N ARG A 64 -1.89 -0.03 -5.52
CA ARG A 64 -3.01 0.52 -4.75
C ARG A 64 -3.22 1.98 -5.13
N PRO A 65 -3.89 2.25 -6.26
CA PRO A 65 -4.27 3.62 -6.64
C PRO A 65 -5.38 4.19 -5.75
N ASP A 66 -6.03 3.35 -4.93
CA ASP A 66 -7.05 3.79 -3.96
C ASP A 66 -6.47 4.39 -2.67
N VAL A 67 -5.14 4.49 -2.56
CA VAL A 67 -4.45 4.97 -1.36
C VAL A 67 -3.68 6.25 -1.70
N ASP A 68 -3.82 7.24 -0.83
CA ASP A 68 -3.03 8.47 -0.91
C ASP A 68 -1.62 8.24 -0.35
N TRP A 69 -0.70 7.84 -1.22
CA TRP A 69 0.68 7.52 -0.85
C TRP A 69 1.52 8.77 -0.50
N GLU A 70 1.14 9.95 -1.00
CA GLU A 70 1.79 11.21 -0.62
C GLU A 70 1.49 11.54 0.84
N TYR A 71 0.23 11.44 1.25
CA TYR A 71 -0.15 11.60 2.66
C TYR A 71 0.59 10.60 3.56
N LEU A 72 0.62 9.32 3.20
CA LEU A 72 1.31 8.30 3.98
C LEU A 72 2.82 8.52 4.10
N ARG A 73 3.48 9.02 3.05
CA ARG A 73 4.91 9.39 3.07
C ARG A 73 5.17 10.63 3.93
N GLY A 74 4.24 11.58 3.96
CA GLY A 74 4.33 12.76 4.81
C GLY A 74 4.21 12.44 6.31
N THR A 75 3.35 11.48 6.67
CA THR A 75 3.08 11.12 8.08
C THR A 75 4.19 10.29 8.75
N ASP A 76 5.08 9.65 7.99
CA ASP A 76 6.20 8.84 8.53
C ASP A 76 7.23 9.71 9.30
N ARG A 77 7.23 11.03 9.06
CA ARG A 77 8.15 11.98 9.72
C ARG A 77 7.64 12.51 11.06
N THR A 78 6.44 12.15 11.49
CA THR A 78 5.79 12.80 12.63
C THR A 78 5.05 11.80 13.50
N HIS A 79 5.72 11.35 14.56
CA HIS A 79 5.02 11.03 15.80
C HIS A 79 5.31 12.14 16.83
N PRO A 80 4.62 13.30 16.78
CA PRO A 80 4.27 14.00 17.99
C PRO A 80 3.02 13.31 18.54
N GLU A 81 3.21 12.56 19.60
CA GLU A 81 2.20 12.43 20.64
C GLU A 81 1.59 13.82 20.99
N HIS A 82 0.26 13.85 21.21
CA HIS A 82 -0.64 15.01 21.35
C HIS A 82 -1.11 15.63 20.01
N GLN A 83 -2.39 15.57 19.64
CA GLN A 83 -3.46 16.26 20.37
C GLN A 83 -4.85 15.68 20.04
N LEU A 84 -5.31 14.70 20.83
CA LEU A 84 -6.73 14.50 21.07
C LEU A 84 -7.14 15.37 22.28
N SER A 85 -7.05 16.70 22.18
CA SER A 85 -7.68 17.65 23.11
C SER A 85 -7.49 19.12 22.69
N GLN A 86 -8.22 19.61 21.68
CA GLN A 86 -8.63 21.02 21.63
C GLN A 86 -9.99 21.10 20.94
N LEU A 87 -11.04 21.16 21.75
CA LEU A 87 -12.34 21.67 21.37
C LEU A 87 -12.22 23.13 20.90
N SER A 88 -12.95 23.51 19.86
CA SER A 88 -13.79 24.71 19.99
C SER A 88 -15.02 24.65 19.08
N PRO A 89 -16.16 25.17 19.58
CA PRO A 89 -17.49 24.96 19.01
C PRO A 89 -17.70 25.74 17.71
N ALA A 90 -18.62 25.23 16.89
CA ALA A 90 -19.17 25.97 15.77
C ALA A 90 -19.78 27.31 16.24
N PRO A 91 -19.69 28.38 15.44
CA PRO A 91 -20.28 29.66 15.80
C PRO A 91 -21.80 29.56 15.66
N VAL A 92 -22.55 29.69 16.75
CA VAL A 92 -23.98 29.99 16.68
C VAL A 92 -24.19 31.47 16.96
N ILE A 93 -24.33 32.19 15.86
CA ILE A 93 -25.02 33.48 15.73
C ILE A 93 -26.45 33.35 16.25
N GLY A 94 -26.93 34.30 17.04
CA GLY A 94 -28.38 34.51 17.17
C GLY A 94 -28.89 35.23 18.41
N LYS A 95 -28.93 36.56 18.32
CA LYS A 95 -29.83 37.53 18.99
C LYS A 95 -29.78 37.68 20.50
#